data_AF-A0A178YK75-F1
#
_entry.id   AF-A0A178YK75-F1
#
_cell.length_a   1.000
_cell.length_b   1.000
_cell.length_c   1.000
_cell.angle_alpha   90.00
_cell.angle_beta   90.00
_cell.angle_gamma   90.00
#
_symmetry.space_group_name_H-M   'P 1'
#
loop_
_entity.id
_entity.type
_entity.pdbx_description
1 polymer ?
#
loop_
_entity_poly.entity_id
_entity_poly.type
_entity_poly.pdbx_seq_one_letter_code
_entity_poly.pdbx_strand_id
1 'polypeptide(L)'
;MTGEIAAHPTADLLQMIKDEAGSEGGLIYEAEQCLFKRWRQGIDLKFLVSLLDSETSEERLRGAYYLGEALPPGEGIIDTAVKLASDPHSYCRRTLVGYITASGLYDDRIAQALAHGFFDLDINVRAATINWAVFTTDDRFGTFSLLVEKGEGATESEFWREPELKRGVRALSIARRLRDGESVEEVRKNTPEEDSFTFDYLQFFEKRLIRYVTKPSSSHPQR
;
A
#
# COMPACT_ATOMS: atom_id res chain seq x y z
N MET A 1 -2.10 -33.92 10.83
CA MET A 1 -2.95 -32.72 10.95
C MET A 1 -2.81 -31.76 9.78
N THR A 2 -1.61 -31.31 9.38
CA THR A 2 -1.45 -30.37 8.23
C THR A 2 -2.01 -30.88 6.89
N GLY A 3 -2.05 -32.20 6.67
CA GLY A 3 -2.62 -32.79 5.46
C GLY A 3 -4.16 -32.76 5.39
N GLU A 4 -4.86 -32.73 6.53
CA GLU A 4 -6.32 -32.69 6.57
C GLU A 4 -6.83 -31.26 6.29
N ILE A 5 -6.22 -30.25 6.93
CA ILE A 5 -6.57 -28.83 6.71
C ILE A 5 -6.34 -28.42 5.25
N ALA A 6 -5.21 -28.84 4.66
CA ALA A 6 -4.89 -28.51 3.28
C ALA A 6 -5.89 -29.07 2.24
N ALA A 7 -6.66 -30.10 2.61
CA ALA A 7 -7.68 -30.71 1.75
C ALA A 7 -9.01 -29.94 1.73
N HIS A 8 -9.25 -29.03 2.69
CA HIS A 8 -10.48 -28.26 2.74
C HIS A 8 -10.59 -27.25 1.59
N PRO A 9 -11.77 -27.10 0.95
CA PRO A 9 -12.06 -26.00 0.04
C PRO A 9 -11.76 -24.62 0.64
N THR A 10 -11.42 -23.64 -0.19
CA THR A 10 -11.10 -22.27 0.26
C THR A 10 -12.27 -21.62 1.02
N ALA A 11 -13.50 -21.90 0.62
CA ALA A 11 -14.70 -21.45 1.34
C ALA A 11 -14.74 -22.00 2.78
N ASP A 12 -14.47 -23.29 2.95
CA ASP A 12 -14.49 -23.95 4.26
C ASP A 12 -13.38 -23.40 5.16
N LEU A 13 -12.17 -23.18 4.61
CA LEU A 13 -11.07 -22.55 5.36
C LEU A 13 -11.44 -21.14 5.84
N LEU A 14 -12.09 -20.34 4.99
CA LEU A 14 -12.53 -18.99 5.36
C LEU A 14 -13.61 -19.02 6.45
N GLN A 15 -14.52 -20.01 6.38
CA GLN A 15 -15.57 -20.23 7.36
C GLN A 15 -15.01 -20.71 8.70
N MET A 16 -14.07 -21.65 8.70
CA MET A 16 -13.36 -22.11 9.91
C MET A 16 -12.72 -20.95 10.67
N ILE A 17 -11.98 -20.08 9.95
CA ILE A 17 -11.37 -18.89 10.55
C ILE A 17 -12.43 -17.94 11.13
N LYS A 18 -13.59 -17.83 10.48
CA LYS A 18 -14.70 -16.98 10.94
C LYS A 18 -15.34 -17.54 12.21
N ASP A 19 -15.59 -18.84 12.25
CA ASP A 19 -16.28 -19.51 13.35
C ASP A 19 -15.40 -19.68 14.59
N GLU A 20 -14.08 -19.82 14.41
CA GLU A 20 -13.13 -19.97 15.51
C GLU A 20 -12.58 -18.64 16.05
N ALA A 21 -12.95 -17.49 15.47
CA ALA A 21 -12.53 -16.16 15.90
C ALA A 21 -13.00 -15.85 17.35
N GLY A 22 -12.24 -16.32 18.34
CA GLY A 22 -12.55 -16.23 19.77
C GLY A 22 -12.40 -17.55 20.55
N SER A 23 -12.05 -18.66 19.90
CA SER A 23 -11.76 -19.93 20.57
C SER A 23 -10.23 -20.14 20.69
N GLU A 24 -9.77 -20.70 21.82
CA GLU A 24 -8.35 -21.03 22.06
C GLU A 24 -7.86 -22.26 21.23
N GLY A 25 -8.68 -22.75 20.28
CA GLY A 25 -8.42 -23.93 19.45
C GLY A 25 -7.53 -23.62 18.25
N GLY A 26 -6.35 -24.24 18.20
CA GLY A 26 -5.29 -23.96 17.22
C GLY A 26 -5.49 -24.60 15.84
N LEU A 27 -6.52 -24.21 15.09
CA LEU A 27 -6.63 -24.52 13.66
C LEU A 27 -6.74 -23.27 12.76
N ILE A 28 -7.08 -22.10 13.32
CA ILE A 28 -7.11 -20.81 12.60
C ILE A 28 -5.78 -20.54 11.91
N TYR A 29 -4.67 -20.69 12.65
CA TYR A 29 -3.35 -20.39 12.14
C TYR A 29 -3.03 -21.28 10.92
N GLU A 30 -3.28 -22.58 11.02
CA GLU A 30 -3.06 -23.54 9.94
C GLU A 30 -3.98 -23.26 8.74
N ALA A 31 -5.24 -22.88 8.97
CA ALA A 31 -6.17 -22.50 7.91
C ALA A 31 -5.68 -21.23 7.19
N GLU A 32 -5.22 -20.22 7.91
CA GLU A 32 -4.63 -19.01 7.34
C GLU A 32 -3.36 -19.32 6.54
N GLN A 33 -2.44 -20.14 7.09
CA GLN A 33 -1.24 -20.56 6.35
C GLN A 33 -1.60 -21.31 5.05
N CYS A 34 -2.67 -22.11 5.06
CA CYS A 34 -3.16 -22.77 3.85
C CYS A 34 -3.70 -21.76 2.82
N LEU A 35 -4.48 -20.77 3.26
CA LEU A 35 -4.96 -19.69 2.39
C LEU A 35 -3.80 -18.88 1.79
N PHE A 36 -2.82 -18.50 2.61
CA PHE A 36 -1.66 -17.73 2.15
C PHE A 36 -0.88 -18.49 1.09
N LYS A 37 -0.65 -19.79 1.30
CA LYS A 37 0.02 -20.63 0.31
C LYS A 37 -0.75 -20.68 -1.01
N ARG A 38 -2.08 -20.81 -0.97
CA ARG A 38 -2.93 -20.82 -2.19
C ARG A 38 -2.85 -19.50 -2.93
N TRP A 39 -3.01 -18.38 -2.23
CA TRP A 39 -3.02 -17.06 -2.87
C TRP A 39 -1.65 -16.65 -3.42
N ARG A 40 -0.55 -16.97 -2.73
CA ARG A 40 0.81 -16.79 -3.26
C ARG A 40 1.08 -17.60 -4.54
N GLN A 41 0.31 -18.67 -4.75
CA GLN A 41 0.36 -19.51 -5.96
C GLN A 41 -0.67 -19.08 -7.03
N GLY A 42 -1.45 -18.01 -6.78
CA GLY A 42 -2.52 -17.57 -7.66
C GLY A 42 -3.77 -18.45 -7.66
N ILE A 43 -3.90 -19.36 -6.70
CA ILE A 43 -5.02 -20.30 -6.59
C ILE A 43 -6.15 -19.61 -5.82
N ASP A 44 -7.39 -19.77 -6.31
CA ASP A 44 -8.61 -19.33 -5.60
C ASP A 44 -8.64 -17.83 -5.23
N LEU A 45 -7.95 -16.99 -6.00
CA LEU A 45 -7.90 -15.54 -5.78
C LEU A 45 -9.28 -14.86 -5.81
N LYS A 46 -10.27 -15.47 -6.48
CA LYS A 46 -11.66 -15.01 -6.48
C LYS A 46 -12.22 -14.79 -5.08
N PHE A 47 -11.80 -15.59 -4.09
CA PHE A 47 -12.26 -15.42 -2.71
C PHE A 47 -11.65 -14.17 -2.05
N LEU A 48 -10.37 -13.89 -2.31
CA LEU A 48 -9.75 -12.66 -1.85
C LEU A 48 -10.37 -11.44 -2.53
N VAL A 49 -10.65 -11.53 -3.84
CA VAL A 49 -11.39 -10.50 -4.58
C VAL A 49 -12.76 -10.24 -3.96
N SER A 50 -13.51 -11.30 -3.62
CA SER A 50 -14.81 -11.17 -2.95
C SER A 50 -14.73 -10.48 -1.58
N LEU A 51 -13.68 -10.73 -0.79
CA LEU A 51 -13.45 -10.02 0.48
C LEU A 51 -13.19 -8.52 0.24
N LEU A 52 -12.35 -8.19 -0.74
CA LEU A 52 -11.99 -6.81 -1.08
C LEU A 52 -13.17 -6.00 -1.64
N ASP A 53 -14.08 -6.65 -2.37
CA ASP A 53 -15.26 -6.03 -2.98
C ASP A 53 -16.51 -6.08 -2.07
N SER A 54 -16.38 -6.60 -0.84
CA SER A 54 -17.52 -6.72 0.08
C SER A 54 -18.14 -5.38 0.45
N GLU A 55 -19.45 -5.34 0.60
CA GLU A 55 -20.16 -4.18 1.13
C GLU A 55 -19.87 -3.95 2.63
N THR A 56 -19.45 -5.00 3.34
CA THR A 56 -19.15 -4.91 4.77
C THR A 56 -17.70 -4.49 5.02
N SER A 57 -17.52 -3.50 5.90
CA SER A 57 -16.19 -3.01 6.25
C SER A 57 -15.30 -4.08 6.90
N GLU A 58 -15.88 -5.00 7.67
CA GLU A 58 -15.17 -6.10 8.31
C GLU A 58 -14.52 -7.03 7.29
N GLU A 59 -15.27 -7.44 6.26
CA GLU A 59 -14.73 -8.31 5.20
C GLU A 59 -13.70 -7.58 4.35
N ARG A 60 -13.89 -6.28 4.06
CA ARG A 60 -12.87 -5.48 3.35
C ARG A 60 -11.59 -5.33 4.14
N LEU A 61 -11.66 -5.12 5.46
CA LEU A 61 -10.49 -5.09 6.34
C LEU A 61 -9.75 -6.43 6.34
N ARG A 62 -10.50 -7.54 6.39
CA ARG A 62 -9.93 -8.89 6.28
C ARG A 62 -9.29 -9.14 4.92
N GLY A 63 -9.94 -8.71 3.84
CA GLY A 63 -9.39 -8.76 2.48
C GLY A 63 -8.11 -7.94 2.35
N ALA A 64 -8.08 -6.72 2.91
CA ALA A 64 -6.90 -5.87 2.95
C ALA A 64 -5.76 -6.55 3.73
N TYR A 65 -6.05 -7.13 4.90
CA TYR A 65 -5.05 -7.87 5.69
C TYR A 65 -4.38 -8.99 4.86
N TYR A 66 -5.16 -9.70 4.05
CA TYR A 66 -4.66 -10.79 3.20
C TYR A 66 -4.06 -10.34 1.86
N LEU A 67 -4.21 -9.07 1.46
CA LEU A 67 -3.81 -8.58 0.13
C LEU A 67 -2.32 -8.78 -0.16
N GLY A 68 -1.46 -8.65 0.85
CA GLY A 68 -0.02 -8.88 0.73
C GLY A 68 0.36 -10.32 0.38
N GLU A 69 -0.56 -11.27 0.58
CA GLU A 69 -0.35 -12.69 0.32
C GLU A 69 -0.68 -13.10 -1.11
N ALA A 70 -1.19 -12.18 -1.92
CA ALA A 70 -1.40 -12.37 -3.35
C ALA A 70 -0.22 -11.83 -4.18
N LEU A 71 1.00 -12.22 -3.81
CA LEU A 71 2.23 -11.90 -4.54
C LEU A 71 2.87 -13.19 -5.07
N PRO A 72 3.16 -13.32 -6.39
CA PRO A 72 2.99 -12.30 -7.44
C PRO A 72 1.52 -11.96 -7.73
N PRO A 73 1.23 -10.74 -8.21
CA PRO A 73 -0.14 -10.28 -8.44
C PRO A 73 -0.83 -11.16 -9.48
N GLY A 74 -1.97 -11.74 -9.13
CA GLY A 74 -2.83 -12.43 -10.08
C GLY A 74 -3.69 -11.45 -10.90
N GLU A 75 -4.14 -11.90 -12.07
CA GLU A 75 -5.07 -11.13 -12.91
C GLU A 75 -6.34 -10.78 -12.13
N GLY A 76 -6.79 -9.52 -12.25
CA GLY A 76 -8.04 -9.03 -11.65
C GLY A 76 -7.96 -8.58 -10.19
N ILE A 77 -6.93 -8.95 -9.42
CA ILE A 77 -6.80 -8.46 -8.02
C ILE A 77 -6.58 -6.95 -8.01
N ILE A 78 -5.76 -6.44 -8.93
CA ILE A 78 -5.42 -5.03 -8.95
C ILE A 78 -6.65 -4.15 -9.11
N ASP A 79 -7.58 -4.54 -9.99
CA ASP A 79 -8.80 -3.76 -10.28
C ASP A 79 -9.66 -3.57 -9.03
N THR A 80 -9.77 -4.61 -8.20
CA THR A 80 -10.48 -4.52 -6.92
C THR A 80 -9.64 -3.83 -5.85
N ALA A 81 -8.33 -4.10 -5.80
CA ALA A 81 -7.44 -3.49 -4.82
C ALA A 81 -7.38 -1.97 -4.96
N VAL A 82 -7.37 -1.41 -6.18
CA VAL A 82 -7.33 0.05 -6.39
C VAL A 82 -8.55 0.76 -5.77
N LYS A 83 -9.71 0.09 -5.67
CA LYS A 83 -10.90 0.64 -4.99
C LYS A 83 -10.64 0.94 -3.51
N LEU A 84 -9.69 0.24 -2.88
CA LEU A 84 -9.31 0.50 -1.49
C LEU A 84 -8.75 1.90 -1.29
N ALA A 85 -8.31 2.62 -2.33
CA ALA A 85 -7.81 3.99 -2.25
C ALA A 85 -8.85 4.97 -1.67
N SER A 86 -10.13 4.66 -1.84
CA SER A 86 -11.25 5.46 -1.32
C SER A 86 -11.98 4.77 -0.17
N ASP A 87 -11.44 3.69 0.39
CA ASP A 87 -12.08 3.00 1.50
C ASP A 87 -12.15 3.92 2.74
N PRO A 88 -13.25 3.93 3.50
CA PRO A 88 -13.35 4.71 4.73
C PRO A 88 -12.25 4.41 5.76
N HIS A 89 -11.74 3.17 5.80
CA HIS A 89 -10.70 2.75 6.73
C HIS A 89 -9.31 3.05 6.16
N SER A 90 -8.53 3.81 6.94
CA SER A 90 -7.15 4.11 6.58
C SER A 90 -6.26 2.87 6.50
N TYR A 91 -6.59 1.80 7.25
CA TYR A 91 -5.90 0.52 7.13
C TYR A 91 -5.98 -0.05 5.72
N CYS A 92 -7.16 -0.04 5.09
CA CYS A 92 -7.36 -0.49 3.71
C CYS A 92 -6.55 0.38 2.74
N ARG A 93 -6.67 1.70 2.85
CA ARG A 93 -5.93 2.67 2.01
C ARG A 93 -4.42 2.48 2.11
N ARG A 94 -3.89 2.34 3.33
CA ARG A 94 -2.46 2.09 3.59
C ARG A 94 -2.01 0.75 3.00
N THR A 95 -2.83 -0.29 3.16
CA THR A 95 -2.49 -1.63 2.67
C THR A 95 -2.40 -1.66 1.14
N LEU A 96 -3.26 -0.91 0.43
CA LEU A 96 -3.12 -0.72 -1.02
C LEU A 96 -1.75 -0.15 -1.39
N VAL A 97 -1.26 0.89 -0.71
CA VAL A 97 0.07 1.47 -0.96
C VAL A 97 1.17 0.41 -0.76
N GLY A 98 1.05 -0.39 0.31
CA GLY A 98 1.94 -1.51 0.57
C GLY A 98 1.94 -2.55 -0.56
N TYR A 99 0.76 -2.94 -1.04
CA TYR A 99 0.59 -3.89 -2.13
C TYR A 99 1.15 -3.37 -3.46
N ILE A 100 0.90 -2.10 -3.82
CA ILE A 100 1.48 -1.45 -5.00
C ILE A 100 3.02 -1.45 -4.90
N THR A 101 3.55 -1.10 -3.72
CA THR A 101 5.01 -1.08 -3.49
C THR A 101 5.64 -2.47 -3.64
N ALA A 102 4.98 -3.50 -3.14
CA ALA A 102 5.50 -4.87 -3.17
C ALA A 102 5.35 -5.55 -4.53
N SER A 103 4.22 -5.32 -5.21
CA SER A 103 3.94 -5.89 -6.54
C SER A 103 4.72 -5.20 -7.67
N GLY A 104 5.11 -3.94 -7.47
CA GLY A 104 5.78 -3.15 -8.49
C GLY A 104 4.87 -2.74 -9.65
N LEU A 105 3.56 -3.01 -9.57
CA LEU A 105 2.57 -2.62 -10.56
C LEU A 105 2.44 -1.09 -10.62
N TYR A 106 2.20 -0.57 -11.83
CA TYR A 106 1.94 0.84 -12.05
C TYR A 106 1.17 1.04 -13.36
N ASP A 107 0.06 1.75 -13.28
CA ASP A 107 -0.77 2.23 -14.38
C ASP A 107 -1.43 3.56 -13.96
N ASP A 108 -2.23 4.17 -14.84
CA ASP A 108 -2.87 5.47 -14.55
C ASP A 108 -3.82 5.42 -13.35
N ARG A 109 -4.47 4.27 -13.11
CA ARG A 109 -5.42 4.08 -11.99
C ARG A 109 -4.66 4.01 -10.67
N ILE A 110 -3.53 3.30 -10.66
CA ILE A 110 -2.59 3.26 -9.53
C ILE A 110 -2.01 4.65 -9.28
N ALA A 111 -1.65 5.39 -10.32
CA ALA A 111 -1.13 6.75 -10.19
C ALA A 111 -2.14 7.67 -9.49
N GLN A 112 -3.42 7.61 -9.89
CA GLN A 112 -4.51 8.34 -9.23
C GLN A 112 -4.70 7.92 -7.77
N ALA A 113 -4.75 6.61 -7.49
CA ALA A 113 -4.88 6.08 -6.14
C ALA A 113 -3.74 6.51 -5.21
N LEU A 114 -2.51 6.56 -5.71
CA LEU A 114 -1.38 7.09 -4.97
C LEU A 114 -1.51 8.60 -4.76
N ALA A 115 -2.00 9.36 -5.74
CA ALA A 115 -2.21 10.80 -5.59
C ALA A 115 -3.20 11.11 -4.45
N HIS A 116 -4.31 10.36 -4.36
CA HIS A 116 -5.21 10.38 -3.19
C HIS A 116 -4.45 10.17 -1.87
N GLY A 117 -3.49 9.23 -1.84
CA GLY A 117 -2.67 8.95 -0.66
C GLY A 117 -1.84 10.13 -0.15
N PHE A 118 -1.46 11.10 -1.00
CA PHE A 118 -0.77 12.34 -0.57
C PHE A 118 -1.70 13.35 0.08
N PHE A 119 -2.97 13.37 -0.33
CA PHE A 119 -3.98 14.27 0.23
C PHE A 119 -4.64 13.71 1.49
N ASP A 120 -4.45 12.42 1.76
CA ASP A 120 -5.08 11.68 2.85
C ASP A 120 -4.96 12.39 4.21
N LEU A 121 -6.04 12.36 4.99
CA LEU A 121 -6.04 12.89 6.34
C LEU A 121 -5.22 12.01 7.29
N ASP A 122 -5.24 10.69 7.07
CA ASP A 122 -4.51 9.73 7.89
C ASP A 122 -3.01 9.78 7.56
N ILE A 123 -2.23 10.10 8.59
CA ILE A 123 -0.79 10.26 8.49
C ILE A 123 -0.07 8.98 8.07
N ASN A 124 -0.59 7.79 8.41
CA ASN A 124 0.04 6.53 8.02
C ASN A 124 -0.10 6.28 6.52
N VAL A 125 -1.24 6.64 5.94
CA VAL A 125 -1.45 6.54 4.49
C VAL A 125 -0.52 7.51 3.78
N ARG A 126 -0.46 8.77 4.24
CA ARG A 126 0.46 9.77 3.69
C ARG A 126 1.92 9.32 3.77
N ALA A 127 2.40 8.91 4.95
CA ALA A 127 3.78 8.50 5.15
C ALA A 127 4.16 7.27 4.30
N ALA A 128 3.26 6.28 4.19
CA ALA A 128 3.46 5.13 3.31
C ALA A 128 3.56 5.55 1.84
N THR A 129 2.72 6.51 1.41
CA THR A 129 2.71 7.01 0.04
C THR A 129 3.96 7.84 -0.27
N ILE A 130 4.41 8.70 0.66
CA ILE A 130 5.67 9.44 0.54
C ILE A 130 6.82 8.46 0.38
N ASN A 131 6.86 7.42 1.22
CA ASN A 131 7.87 6.37 1.12
C ASN A 131 7.85 5.69 -0.26
N TRP A 132 6.67 5.32 -0.81
CA TRP A 132 6.58 4.82 -2.18
C TRP A 132 7.15 5.83 -3.20
N ALA A 133 6.78 7.10 -3.09
CA ALA A 133 7.19 8.15 -4.02
C ALA A 133 8.71 8.38 -4.01
N VAL A 134 9.35 8.24 -2.85
CA VAL A 134 10.81 8.35 -2.74
C VAL A 134 11.54 7.20 -3.44
N PHE A 135 10.97 5.99 -3.45
CA PHE A 135 11.64 4.79 -3.98
C PHE A 135 11.23 4.35 -5.38
N THR A 136 10.18 4.94 -5.94
CA THR A 136 9.73 4.61 -7.30
C THR A 136 10.71 5.13 -8.36
N THR A 137 10.58 4.66 -9.61
CA THR A 137 11.38 5.14 -10.75
C THR A 137 11.02 6.57 -11.13
N ASP A 138 11.93 7.31 -11.76
CA ASP A 138 11.71 8.71 -12.17
C ASP A 138 10.46 8.87 -13.06
N ASP A 139 10.22 7.96 -14.02
CA ASP A 139 9.05 8.04 -14.92
C ASP A 139 7.71 7.97 -14.15
N ARG A 140 7.63 7.04 -13.20
CA ARG A 140 6.46 6.85 -12.32
C ARG A 140 6.30 8.04 -11.38
N PHE A 141 7.40 8.52 -10.81
CA PHE A 141 7.38 9.70 -9.96
C PHE A 141 6.91 10.94 -10.73
N GLY A 142 7.40 11.15 -11.94
CA GLY A 142 7.02 12.26 -12.82
C GLY A 142 5.52 12.25 -13.10
N THR A 143 5.00 11.12 -13.59
CA THR A 143 3.56 10.94 -13.89
C THR A 143 2.69 11.21 -12.67
N PHE A 144 3.03 10.60 -11.54
CA PHE A 144 2.34 10.80 -10.25
C PHE A 144 2.41 12.25 -9.76
N SER A 145 3.59 12.88 -9.83
CA SER A 145 3.78 14.24 -9.32
C SER A 145 2.92 15.27 -10.06
N LEU A 146 2.73 15.10 -11.38
CA LEU A 146 1.86 15.94 -12.18
C LEU A 146 0.39 15.83 -11.75
N LEU A 147 -0.06 14.65 -11.32
CA LEU A 147 -1.41 14.46 -10.78
C LEU A 147 -1.57 15.22 -9.46
N VAL A 148 -0.60 15.06 -8.54
CA VAL A 148 -0.62 15.78 -7.26
C VAL A 148 -0.60 17.29 -7.46
N GLU A 149 0.22 17.80 -8.37
CA GLU A 149 0.31 19.25 -8.66
C GLU A 149 -0.99 19.82 -9.24
N LYS A 150 -1.73 19.02 -10.01
CA LYS A 150 -3.06 19.37 -10.51
C LYS A 150 -4.16 19.24 -9.46
N GLY A 151 -3.86 18.66 -8.29
CA GLY A 151 -4.85 18.34 -7.27
C GLY A 151 -5.73 17.13 -7.63
N GLU A 152 -5.31 16.32 -8.59
CA GLU A 152 -6.01 15.10 -8.99
C GLU A 152 -5.94 14.09 -7.84
N GLY A 153 -7.08 13.80 -7.23
CA GLY A 153 -7.20 12.96 -6.04
C GLY A 153 -7.46 13.72 -4.73
N ALA A 154 -7.47 15.06 -4.77
CA ALA A 154 -7.99 15.84 -3.64
C ALA A 154 -9.52 15.77 -3.59
N THR A 155 -10.09 16.00 -2.42
CA THR A 155 -11.54 16.11 -2.22
C THR A 155 -12.13 17.29 -3.00
N GLU A 156 -13.36 17.12 -3.48
CA GLU A 156 -14.16 18.20 -4.06
C GLU A 156 -14.85 19.06 -2.98
N SER A 157 -14.71 18.71 -1.70
CA SER A 157 -15.27 19.49 -0.59
C SER A 157 -14.58 20.86 -0.49
N GLU A 158 -15.33 21.94 -0.70
CA GLU A 158 -14.83 23.32 -0.60
C GLU A 158 -14.11 23.59 0.73
N PHE A 159 -14.65 23.06 1.83
CA PHE A 159 -14.08 23.23 3.17
C PHE A 159 -12.72 22.52 3.33
N TRP A 160 -12.57 21.32 2.77
CA TRP A 160 -11.39 20.48 2.99
C TRP A 160 -10.34 20.57 1.88
N ARG A 161 -10.72 21.07 0.69
CA ARG A 161 -9.87 21.05 -0.50
C ARG A 161 -8.59 21.85 -0.34
N GLU A 162 -8.65 23.10 0.12
CA GLU A 162 -7.44 23.91 0.29
C GLU A 162 -6.47 23.30 1.33
N PRO A 163 -6.93 22.87 2.53
CA PRO A 163 -6.09 22.12 3.47
C PRO A 163 -5.48 20.85 2.87
N GLU A 164 -6.23 20.08 2.10
CA GLU A 164 -5.74 18.87 1.42
C GLU A 164 -4.65 19.20 0.41
N LEU A 165 -4.88 20.16 -0.48
CA LEU A 165 -3.89 20.57 -1.47
C LEU A 165 -2.58 21.04 -0.81
N LYS A 166 -2.67 21.81 0.29
CA LYS A 166 -1.48 22.22 1.07
C LYS A 166 -0.72 21.01 1.62
N ARG A 167 -1.42 19.98 2.12
CA ARG A 167 -0.80 18.74 2.57
C ARG A 167 -0.14 17.98 1.42
N GLY A 168 -0.82 17.82 0.29
CA GLY A 168 -0.29 17.11 -0.87
C GLY A 168 0.97 17.78 -1.45
N VAL A 169 0.97 19.12 -1.57
CA VAL A 169 2.14 19.88 -2.02
C VAL A 169 3.32 19.70 -1.05
N ARG A 170 3.08 19.71 0.26
CA ARG A 170 4.13 19.46 1.26
C ARG A 170 4.66 18.04 1.20
N ALA A 171 3.79 17.04 1.12
CA ALA A 171 4.19 15.64 0.94
C ALA A 171 5.04 15.43 -0.33
N LEU A 172 4.68 16.10 -1.43
CA LEU A 172 5.45 16.09 -2.67
C LEU A 172 6.79 16.78 -2.53
N SER A 173 6.86 17.92 -1.85
CA SER A 173 8.11 18.61 -1.55
C SER A 173 9.06 17.72 -0.74
N ILE A 174 8.56 17.05 0.30
CA ILE A 174 9.33 16.09 1.10
C ILE A 174 9.86 14.97 0.20
N ALA A 175 9.01 14.35 -0.62
CA ALA A 175 9.42 13.27 -1.50
C ALA A 175 10.51 13.71 -2.50
N ARG A 176 10.37 14.89 -3.12
CA ARG A 176 11.37 15.45 -4.06
C ARG A 176 12.73 15.62 -3.39
N ARG A 177 12.77 16.32 -2.25
CA ARG A 177 14.02 16.61 -1.54
C ARG A 177 14.76 15.33 -1.13
N LEU A 178 14.02 14.31 -0.67
CA LEU A 178 14.62 13.01 -0.33
C LEU A 178 15.13 12.26 -1.57
N ARG A 179 14.45 12.36 -2.72
CA ARG A 179 14.94 11.81 -3.99
C ARG A 179 16.19 12.52 -4.49
N ASP A 180 16.27 13.83 -4.26
CA ASP A 180 17.43 14.67 -4.59
C ASP A 180 18.61 14.45 -3.63
N GLY A 181 18.45 13.59 -2.62
CA GLY A 181 19.52 13.14 -1.73
C GLY A 181 19.65 13.93 -0.44
N GLU A 182 18.71 14.84 -0.13
CA GLU A 182 18.66 15.46 1.20
C GLU A 182 18.37 14.41 2.29
N SER A 183 18.98 14.57 3.46
CA SER A 183 18.72 13.68 4.60
C SER A 183 17.34 13.90 5.21
N VAL A 184 16.77 12.87 5.84
CA VAL A 184 15.47 13.00 6.55
C VAL A 184 15.53 14.08 7.63
N GLU A 185 16.67 14.25 8.29
CA GLU A 185 16.89 15.27 9.33
C GLU A 185 16.87 16.70 8.77
N GLU A 186 17.52 16.93 7.62
CA GLU A 186 17.52 18.23 6.93
C GLU A 186 16.13 18.58 6.39
N VAL A 187 15.40 17.60 5.85
CA VAL A 187 14.02 17.80 5.40
C VAL A 187 13.13 18.16 6.59
N ARG A 188 13.21 17.41 7.70
CA ARG A 188 12.48 17.66 8.95
C ARG A 188 12.69 19.08 9.47
N LYS A 189 13.94 19.54 9.52
CA LYS A 189 14.28 20.89 10.00
C LYS A 189 13.64 22.00 9.16
N ASN A 190 13.52 21.78 7.85
CA ASN A 190 13.02 22.76 6.90
C ASN A 190 11.53 22.57 6.55
N THR A 191 10.81 21.70 7.26
CA THR A 191 9.37 21.46 7.04
C THR A 191 8.66 21.28 8.39
N PRO A 192 8.65 22.34 9.23
CA PRO A 192 8.12 22.27 10.60
C PRO A 192 6.60 22.07 10.67
N GLU A 193 5.87 22.25 9.55
CA GLU A 193 4.42 22.04 9.49
C GLU A 193 4.04 20.57 9.27
N GLU A 194 4.99 19.69 8.95
CA GLU A 194 4.74 18.25 8.87
C GLU A 194 4.97 17.58 10.22
N ASP A 195 4.18 16.55 10.49
CA ASP A 195 4.22 15.83 11.76
C ASP A 195 5.51 14.99 11.90
N SER A 196 6.06 14.93 13.12
CA SER A 196 7.29 14.20 13.42
C SER A 196 7.20 12.71 13.07
N PHE A 197 6.01 12.12 13.21
CA PHE A 197 5.76 10.72 12.86
C PHE A 197 6.06 10.43 11.38
N THR A 198 5.74 11.35 10.46
CA THR A 198 6.05 11.19 9.04
C THR A 198 7.55 11.00 8.85
N PHE A 199 8.37 11.79 9.53
CA PHE A 199 9.83 11.70 9.43
C PHE A 199 10.40 10.48 10.16
N ASP A 200 9.84 10.11 11.31
CA ASP A 200 10.26 8.90 12.03
C ASP A 200 9.97 7.64 11.20
N TYR A 201 8.82 7.61 10.51
CA TYR A 201 8.48 6.57 9.55
C TYR A 201 9.49 6.51 8.40
N LEU A 202 9.82 7.64 7.78
CA LEU A 202 10.78 7.69 6.67
C LEU A 202 12.20 7.30 7.11
N GLN A 203 12.60 7.71 8.32
CA GLN A 203 13.90 7.35 8.90
C GLN A 203 14.00 5.83 9.17
N PHE A 204 12.92 5.18 9.59
CA PHE A 204 12.90 3.72 9.73
C PHE A 204 13.25 3.00 8.42
N PHE A 205 12.83 3.57 7.28
CA PHE A 205 13.14 3.03 5.95
C PHE A 205 14.40 3.62 5.31
N GLU A 206 15.17 4.46 6.02
CA GLU A 206 16.37 5.13 5.49
C GLU A 206 17.50 4.16 5.13
N LYS A 207 17.60 3.01 5.81
CA LYS A 207 18.53 1.94 5.38
C LYS A 207 18.20 1.37 3.99
N ARG A 208 16.98 1.58 3.51
CA ARG A 208 16.56 1.32 2.12
C ARG A 208 16.96 2.51 1.23
N LEU A 209 16.86 3.77 1.69
CA LEU A 209 17.27 5.00 0.98
C LEU A 209 18.72 4.92 0.50
N ILE A 210 19.64 4.56 1.40
CA ILE A 210 21.07 4.48 1.09
C ILE A 210 21.34 3.50 -0.06
N ARG A 211 20.62 2.36 -0.18
CA ARG A 211 20.88 1.34 -1.21
C ARG A 211 20.38 1.72 -2.61
N TYR A 212 19.37 2.58 -2.72
CA TYR A 212 18.85 3.03 -4.01
C TYR A 212 19.65 4.21 -4.57
N VAL A 213 20.08 5.14 -3.70
CA VAL A 213 20.94 6.27 -4.09
C VAL A 213 22.37 5.82 -4.42
N THR A 214 22.87 4.76 -3.78
CA THR A 214 24.24 4.26 -4.03
C THR A 214 24.36 3.23 -5.14
N LYS A 215 23.31 2.90 -5.91
CA LYS A 215 23.51 2.12 -7.14
C LYS A 215 24.18 3.01 -8.18
N PRO A 216 25.47 2.81 -8.51
CA PRO A 216 26.06 3.48 -9.66
C PRO A 216 25.46 2.80 -10.90
N SER A 217 25.26 3.59 -11.95
CA SER A 217 25.13 3.14 -13.33
C SER A 217 26.20 2.09 -13.65
N SER A 218 25.88 0.82 -13.45
CA SER A 218 26.73 -0.32 -13.80
C SER A 218 25.97 -1.15 -14.81
N SER A 219 26.26 -0.81 -16.07
CA SER A 219 26.38 -1.69 -17.23
C SER A 219 25.92 -3.13 -17.03
N HIS A 220 24.91 -3.52 -17.82
CA HIS A 220 24.67 -4.91 -18.18
C HIS A 220 25.97 -5.66 -18.53
N PRO A 221 26.24 -6.83 -17.92
CA PRO A 221 26.90 -7.90 -18.62
C PRO A 221 25.84 -8.70 -19.38
N GLN A 222 25.89 -8.63 -20.70
CA GLN A 222 25.23 -9.58 -21.57
C GLN A 222 25.61 -11.01 -21.17
N ARG A 223 24.61 -11.86 -20.98
CA ARG A 223 24.66 -13.29 -21.31
C ARG A 223 23.29 -13.72 -21.82
#